data_AF-A0A7V8ZJI7-F1
#
_entry.id   AF-A0A7V8ZJI7-F1
#
_cell.length_a   1.000
_cell.length_b   1.000
_cell.length_c   1.000
_cell.angle_alpha   90.00
_cell.angle_beta   90.00
_cell.angle_gamma   90.00
#
_symmetry.space_group_name_H-M   'P 1'
#
loop_
_entity.id
_entity.type
_entity.pdbx_description
1 polymer ?
#
loop_
_entity_poly.entity_id
_entity_poly.type
_entity_poly.pdbx_seq_one_letter_code
_entity_poly.pdbx_strand_id
1 'polypeptide(L)'
;HYDIRKPRQQAAFIAQTGYESQWFQRWVENLNYSTPQRIRNVWPYRFRSVGDAVPYVRNPQKLANFVYANRIGNGDVHSGDGWRFRGRGILQLTGKDNYREAQLGMKIPLLSQPELLEEKEYAAASAGWWWHNRSLNYFADRDDIDAISGYINRGDPGKTAHGEDERRDAYVHALQVLEG
;
A
#
# COMPACT_ATOMS: atom_id res chain seq x y z
N HIS A 1 -12.37 -6.47 -15.12
CA HIS A 1 -11.83 -7.43 -14.16
C HIS A 1 -12.38 -7.30 -12.73
N TYR A 2 -12.63 -6.08 -12.18
CA TYR A 2 -12.97 -5.91 -10.75
C TYR A 2 -14.30 -5.20 -10.44
N ASP A 3 -15.16 -5.02 -11.46
CA ASP A 3 -16.50 -4.45 -11.35
C ASP A 3 -16.59 -3.01 -10.78
N ILE A 4 -15.55 -2.21 -10.98
CA ILE A 4 -15.54 -0.76 -10.68
C ILE A 4 -16.09 -0.03 -11.91
N ARG A 5 -17.41 0.10 -11.99
CA ARG A 5 -18.11 0.50 -13.23
C ARG A 5 -18.86 1.81 -13.14
N LYS A 6 -19.48 2.11 -11.99
CA LYS A 6 -20.27 3.34 -11.83
C LYS A 6 -19.32 4.54 -11.69
N PRO A 7 -19.71 5.76 -12.14
CA PRO A 7 -18.92 6.97 -11.96
C PRO A 7 -18.43 7.17 -10.52
N ARG A 8 -19.31 7.04 -9.53
CA ARG A 8 -18.96 7.07 -8.10
C ARG A 8 -17.91 6.05 -7.66
N GLN A 9 -17.98 4.82 -8.18
CA GLN A 9 -17.00 3.78 -7.85
C GLN A 9 -15.64 4.11 -8.46
N GLN A 10 -15.64 4.58 -9.71
CA GLN A 10 -14.43 4.98 -10.42
C GLN A 10 -13.80 6.23 -9.78
N ALA A 11 -14.60 7.24 -9.45
CA ALA A 11 -14.17 8.44 -8.75
C ALA A 11 -13.53 8.09 -7.39
N ALA A 12 -14.20 7.27 -6.58
CA ALA A 12 -13.69 6.85 -5.29
C ALA A 12 -12.39 6.03 -5.45
N PHE A 13 -12.34 5.12 -6.42
CA PHE A 13 -11.13 4.35 -6.71
C PHE A 13 -9.96 5.26 -7.11
N ILE A 14 -10.17 6.19 -8.06
CA ILE A 14 -9.14 7.12 -8.55
C ILE A 14 -8.66 8.05 -7.43
N ALA A 15 -9.58 8.62 -6.65
CA ALA A 15 -9.24 9.52 -5.55
C ALA A 15 -8.35 8.83 -4.50
N GLN A 16 -8.75 7.63 -4.08
CA GLN A 16 -8.02 6.90 -3.04
C GLN A 16 -6.68 6.36 -3.54
N THR A 17 -6.68 5.73 -4.72
CA THR A 17 -5.45 5.20 -5.32
C THR A 17 -4.48 6.31 -5.70
N GLY A 18 -4.99 7.44 -6.16
CA GLY A 18 -4.24 8.67 -6.37
C GLY A 18 -3.57 9.12 -5.08
N TYR A 19 -4.34 9.32 -4.00
CA TYR A 19 -3.77 9.77 -2.73
C TYR A 19 -2.70 8.81 -2.18
N GLU A 20 -2.96 7.50 -2.14
CA GLU A 20 -2.03 6.50 -1.60
C GLU A 20 -0.71 6.40 -2.37
N SER A 21 -0.73 6.68 -3.68
CA SER A 21 0.44 6.55 -4.57
C SER A 21 1.14 7.87 -4.86
N GLN A 22 0.85 8.94 -4.10
CA GLN A 22 1.31 10.31 -4.40
C GLN A 22 0.96 10.72 -5.84
N TRP A 23 -0.31 10.53 -6.19
CA TRP A 23 -0.86 10.77 -7.52
C TRP A 23 -0.15 9.98 -8.62
N PHE A 24 -0.01 8.67 -8.39
CA PHE A 24 0.60 7.70 -9.31
C PHE A 24 2.09 7.94 -9.59
N GLN A 25 2.78 8.65 -8.70
CA GLN A 25 4.22 8.89 -8.78
C GLN A 25 5.04 7.85 -8.03
N ARG A 26 4.43 7.12 -7.08
CA ARG A 26 5.14 6.19 -6.20
C ARG A 26 4.49 4.81 -6.16
N TRP A 27 5.30 3.81 -6.50
CA TRP A 27 4.88 2.41 -6.67
C TRP A 27 5.68 1.45 -5.78
N VAL A 28 6.79 1.92 -5.21
CA VAL A 28 7.69 1.13 -4.37
C VAL A 28 8.07 1.95 -3.15
N GLU A 29 8.05 1.32 -1.98
CA GLU A 29 8.57 1.98 -0.78
C GLU A 29 10.07 2.28 -0.93
N ASN A 30 10.52 3.37 -0.32
CA ASN A 30 11.92 3.75 -0.34
C ASN A 30 12.45 3.63 1.09
N LEU A 31 13.34 2.67 1.28
CA LEU A 31 13.96 2.36 2.57
C LEU A 31 15.39 2.93 2.67
N ASN A 32 15.79 3.80 1.75
CA ASN A 32 17.12 4.40 1.71
C ASN A 32 17.21 5.63 2.61
N TYR A 33 17.30 5.42 3.92
CA TYR A 33 17.42 6.50 4.91
C TYR A 33 18.86 6.94 5.12
N SER A 34 19.08 8.25 5.17
CA SER A 34 20.40 8.87 5.32
C SER A 34 20.87 9.04 6.77
N THR A 35 19.97 8.97 7.75
CA THR A 35 20.30 9.16 9.16
C THR A 35 19.69 8.08 10.06
N PRO A 36 20.41 7.63 11.10
CA PRO A 36 19.89 6.64 12.04
C PRO A 36 18.73 7.21 12.88
N GLN A 37 18.71 8.52 13.14
CA GLN A 37 17.59 9.20 13.81
C GLN A 37 16.30 9.04 13.01
N ARG A 38 16.35 9.24 11.69
CA ARG A 38 15.15 9.09 10.85
C ARG A 38 14.68 7.63 10.83
N ILE A 39 15.59 6.66 10.72
CA ILE A 39 15.25 5.23 10.79
C ILE A 39 14.53 4.92 12.11
N ARG A 40 15.09 5.34 13.25
CA ARG A 40 14.46 5.12 14.55
C ARG A 40 13.11 5.83 14.67
N ASN A 41 12.96 7.04 14.13
CA ASN A 41 11.69 7.75 14.19
C ASN A 41 10.58 7.03 13.40
N VAL A 42 10.93 6.31 12.34
CA VAL A 42 9.98 5.48 11.57
C VAL A 42 9.68 4.16 12.28
N TRP A 43 10.67 3.54 12.93
CA TRP A 43 10.49 2.28 13.68
C TRP A 43 10.99 2.35 15.13
N PRO A 44 10.34 3.14 16.00
CA PRO A 44 10.82 3.37 17.36
C PRO A 44 10.86 2.09 18.22
N TYR A 45 10.00 1.12 17.92
CA TYR A 45 9.93 -0.16 18.62
C TYR A 45 10.92 -1.22 18.09
N ARG A 46 11.52 -1.00 16.92
CA ARG A 46 12.54 -1.91 16.35
C ARG A 46 13.96 -1.52 16.74
N PHE A 47 14.18 -0.26 17.08
CA PHE A 47 15.48 0.30 17.45
C PHE A 47 15.41 0.91 18.84
N ARG A 48 16.06 0.28 19.83
CA ARG A 48 16.02 0.73 21.23
C ARG A 48 16.71 2.08 21.35
N SER A 49 17.85 2.22 20.67
CA SER A 49 18.63 3.45 20.58
C SER A 49 18.82 3.92 19.13
N VAL A 50 19.25 5.16 18.94
CA VAL A 50 19.70 5.65 17.62
C VAL A 50 20.93 4.87 17.15
N GLY A 51 21.81 4.45 18.07
CA GLY A 51 22.99 3.65 17.75
C GLY A 51 22.65 2.33 17.06
N ASP A 52 21.55 1.69 17.47
CA ASP A 52 21.08 0.42 16.90
C ASP A 52 20.71 0.55 15.41
N ALA A 53 20.35 1.75 14.96
CA ALA A 53 19.95 2.04 13.59
C ALA A 53 21.12 2.38 12.65
N VAL A 54 22.31 2.69 13.19
CA VAL A 54 23.51 3.04 12.41
C VAL A 54 23.85 2.00 11.32
N PRO A 55 23.81 0.67 11.60
CA PRO A 55 24.17 -0.33 10.60
C PRO A 55 23.21 -0.44 9.40
N TYR A 56 22.11 0.31 9.40
CA TYR A 56 21.05 0.27 8.39
C TYR A 56 20.98 1.55 7.55
N VAL A 57 21.77 2.57 7.90
CA VAL A 57 21.88 3.81 7.13
C VAL A 57 22.38 3.51 5.72
N ARG A 58 21.68 4.05 4.72
CA ARG A 58 21.95 3.82 3.29
C ARG A 58 22.04 2.35 2.89
N ASN A 59 21.37 1.46 3.65
CA ASN A 59 21.34 0.04 3.39
C ASN A 59 19.89 -0.48 3.38
N PRO A 60 19.11 -0.17 2.33
CA PRO A 60 17.67 -0.41 2.29
C PRO A 60 17.32 -1.90 2.38
N GLN A 61 18.11 -2.78 1.75
CA GLN A 61 17.86 -4.23 1.81
C GLN A 61 18.06 -4.79 3.21
N LYS A 62 19.16 -4.43 3.89
CA LYS A 62 19.40 -4.85 5.26
C LYS A 62 18.33 -4.29 6.20
N LEU A 63 17.91 -3.05 5.99
CA LEU A 63 16.84 -2.42 6.76
C LEU A 63 15.52 -3.17 6.59
N ALA A 64 15.10 -3.42 5.34
CA ALA A 64 13.87 -4.14 5.00
C ALA A 64 13.83 -5.52 5.65
N ASN A 65 14.92 -6.29 5.49
CA ASN A 65 15.04 -7.62 6.07
C ASN A 65 14.91 -7.59 7.59
N PHE A 66 15.42 -6.56 8.27
CA PHE A 66 15.30 -6.44 9.71
C PHE A 66 13.91 -6.00 10.17
N VAL A 67 13.35 -4.93 9.61
CA VAL A 67 12.09 -4.34 10.09
C VAL A 67 10.86 -5.18 9.73
N TYR A 68 10.97 -6.01 8.68
CA TYR A 68 9.91 -6.90 8.21
C TYR A 68 10.13 -8.39 8.53
N ALA A 69 11.19 -8.76 9.26
CA ALA A 69 11.42 -10.14 9.71
C ALA A 69 10.27 -10.64 10.59
N ASN A 70 9.87 -11.90 10.39
CA ASN A 70 8.84 -12.60 11.16
C ASN A 70 7.48 -11.87 11.19
N ARG A 71 7.11 -11.23 10.08
CA ARG A 71 5.83 -10.51 9.93
C ARG A 71 5.16 -10.89 8.62
N ILE A 72 3.83 -11.06 8.64
CA ILE A 72 3.01 -11.21 7.43
C ILE A 72 3.60 -12.31 6.52
N GLY A 73 3.96 -13.44 7.11
CA GLY A 73 4.54 -14.59 6.43
C GLY A 73 6.00 -14.51 6.03
N ASN A 74 6.66 -13.36 6.23
CA ASN A 74 8.10 -13.25 6.01
C ASN A 74 8.85 -14.14 7.01
N GLY A 75 9.90 -14.81 6.54
CA GLY A 75 10.85 -15.50 7.40
C GLY A 75 11.67 -14.55 8.29
N ASP A 76 12.71 -15.11 8.91
CA ASP A 76 13.63 -14.34 9.74
C ASP A 76 14.43 -13.30 8.94
N VAL A 77 15.29 -12.54 9.62
CA VAL A 77 16.12 -11.49 9.01
C VAL A 77 17.09 -12.03 7.94
N HIS A 78 17.41 -13.32 7.94
CA HIS A 78 18.35 -13.95 7.01
C HIS A 78 17.65 -14.53 5.77
N SER A 79 16.34 -14.76 5.84
CA SER A 79 15.53 -15.26 4.71
C SER A 79 15.57 -14.38 3.45
N GLY A 80 15.82 -13.07 3.61
CA GLY A 80 15.70 -12.08 2.53
C GLY A 80 14.25 -11.68 2.20
N ASP A 81 13.25 -12.26 2.90
CA ASP A 81 11.84 -12.03 2.61
C ASP A 81 11.43 -10.57 2.84
N GLY A 82 12.03 -9.88 3.83
CA GLY A 82 11.71 -8.49 4.12
C GLY A 82 12.00 -7.54 2.95
N TRP A 83 13.11 -7.73 2.24
CA TRP A 83 13.41 -6.98 1.01
C TRP A 83 12.63 -7.50 -0.20
N ARG A 84 12.50 -8.82 -0.33
CA ARG A 84 11.82 -9.46 -1.45
C ARG A 84 10.34 -9.06 -1.52
N PHE A 85 9.65 -9.03 -0.38
CA PHE A 85 8.22 -8.71 -0.23
C PHE A 85 7.98 -7.35 0.44
N ARG A 86 8.87 -6.39 0.20
CA ARG A 86 8.68 -4.98 0.58
C ARG A 86 7.45 -4.37 -0.11
N GLY A 87 6.99 -3.22 0.39
CA GLY A 87 5.86 -2.45 -0.13
C GLY A 87 5.99 -2.12 -1.62
N ARG A 88 5.02 -2.62 -2.41
CA ARG A 88 4.88 -2.33 -3.85
C ARG A 88 3.44 -2.13 -4.28
N GLY A 89 3.25 -1.57 -5.47
CA GLY A 89 1.97 -1.24 -6.04
C GLY A 89 1.35 0.02 -5.43
N ILE A 90 0.21 0.42 -5.98
CA ILE A 90 -0.48 1.66 -5.62
C ILE A 90 -0.91 1.65 -4.15
N LEU A 91 -1.44 0.52 -3.66
CA LEU A 91 -1.91 0.36 -2.26
C LEU A 91 -0.87 -0.33 -1.35
N GLN A 92 0.41 -0.30 -1.72
CA GLN A 92 1.55 -0.74 -0.90
C GLN A 92 1.42 -2.17 -0.29
N LEU A 93 1.22 -3.16 -1.15
CA LEU A 93 1.20 -4.57 -0.73
C LEU A 93 2.57 -4.95 -0.11
N THR A 94 2.55 -5.44 1.13
CA THR A 94 3.75 -5.74 1.91
C THR A 94 3.63 -7.08 2.63
N GLY A 95 4.68 -7.90 2.59
CA GLY A 95 4.77 -9.19 3.27
C GLY A 95 4.35 -10.39 2.42
N LYS A 96 5.06 -11.52 2.61
CA LYS A 96 4.91 -12.74 1.81
C LYS A 96 3.48 -13.30 1.76
N ASP A 97 2.75 -13.25 2.87
CA ASP A 97 1.37 -13.74 2.91
C ASP A 97 0.45 -12.88 2.02
N ASN A 98 0.58 -11.56 2.10
CA ASN A 98 -0.18 -10.65 1.24
C ASN A 98 0.17 -10.84 -0.25
N TYR A 99 1.46 -11.05 -0.58
CA TYR A 99 1.88 -11.39 -1.95
C TYR A 99 1.32 -12.74 -2.41
N ARG A 100 1.21 -13.73 -1.51
CA ARG A 100 0.60 -15.04 -1.79
C ARG A 100 -0.89 -14.89 -2.10
N GLU A 101 -1.63 -14.16 -1.26
CA GLU A 101 -3.06 -13.90 -1.46
C GLU A 101 -3.32 -13.18 -2.79
N ALA A 102 -2.53 -12.14 -3.07
CA ALA A 102 -2.58 -11.39 -4.32
C ALA A 102 -2.28 -12.27 -5.53
N GLN A 103 -1.25 -13.12 -5.46
CA GLN A 103 -0.93 -14.09 -6.50
C GLN A 103 -2.10 -15.02 -6.79
N LEU A 104 -2.77 -15.55 -5.75
CA LEU A 104 -3.91 -16.45 -5.93
C LEU A 104 -5.11 -15.73 -6.53
N GLY A 105 -5.42 -14.53 -6.04
CA GLY A 105 -6.58 -13.75 -6.49
C GLY A 105 -6.44 -13.18 -7.90
N MET A 106 -5.23 -12.76 -8.29
CA MET A 106 -4.96 -12.19 -9.60
C MET A 106 -4.38 -13.20 -10.60
N LYS A 107 -3.97 -14.38 -10.15
CA LYS A 107 -3.32 -15.43 -10.95
C LYS A 107 -2.03 -14.94 -11.64
N ILE A 108 -1.22 -14.18 -10.92
CA ILE A 108 0.10 -13.66 -11.36
C ILE A 108 1.21 -14.14 -10.42
N PRO A 109 2.43 -14.39 -10.91
CA PRO A 109 3.46 -15.14 -10.17
C PRO A 109 4.24 -14.29 -9.14
N LEU A 110 3.55 -13.55 -8.27
CA LEU A 110 4.14 -12.57 -7.34
C LEU A 110 5.09 -13.15 -6.28
N LEU A 111 4.99 -14.43 -5.95
CA LEU A 111 5.95 -15.05 -5.03
C LEU A 111 7.32 -15.22 -5.68
N SER A 112 7.35 -15.58 -6.97
CA SER A 112 8.58 -15.69 -7.76
C SER A 112 9.04 -14.36 -8.35
N GLN A 113 8.11 -13.48 -8.72
CA GLN A 113 8.35 -12.21 -9.43
C GLN A 113 7.59 -11.06 -8.74
N PRO A 114 7.97 -10.68 -7.50
CA PRO A 114 7.31 -9.60 -6.76
C PRO A 114 7.44 -8.23 -7.44
N GLU A 115 8.47 -8.03 -8.26
CA GLU A 115 8.73 -6.82 -9.05
C GLU A 115 7.68 -6.51 -10.09
N LEU A 116 6.81 -7.47 -10.46
CA LEU A 116 5.68 -7.19 -11.35
C LEU A 116 4.81 -6.06 -10.79
N LEU A 117 4.66 -5.95 -9.46
CA LEU A 117 3.92 -4.84 -8.83
C LEU A 117 4.57 -3.45 -8.97
N GLU A 118 5.75 -3.36 -9.57
CA GLU A 118 6.40 -2.09 -9.93
C GLU A 118 5.96 -1.62 -11.34
N GLU A 119 5.39 -2.51 -12.15
CA GLU A 119 4.83 -2.19 -13.46
C GLU A 119 3.39 -1.70 -13.34
N LYS A 120 3.01 -0.73 -14.19
CA LYS A 120 1.75 0.02 -14.08
C LYS A 120 0.53 -0.89 -14.13
N GLU A 121 0.55 -1.85 -15.03
CA GLU A 121 -0.54 -2.78 -15.32
C GLU A 121 -0.84 -3.67 -14.11
N TYR A 122 0.20 -4.30 -13.54
CA TYR A 122 0.04 -5.18 -12.38
C TYR A 122 -0.20 -4.40 -11.09
N ALA A 123 0.37 -3.21 -10.94
CA ALA A 123 0.07 -2.35 -9.81
C ALA A 123 -1.39 -1.86 -9.82
N ALA A 124 -1.92 -1.45 -10.98
CA ALA A 124 -3.34 -1.13 -11.14
C ALA A 124 -4.23 -2.36 -10.90
N ALA A 125 -3.83 -3.52 -11.42
CA ALA A 125 -4.53 -4.77 -11.19
C ALA A 125 -4.58 -5.14 -9.70
N SER A 126 -3.47 -4.96 -8.98
CA SER A 126 -3.38 -5.24 -7.54
C SER A 126 -4.24 -4.30 -6.70
N ALA A 127 -4.32 -3.02 -7.06
CA ALA A 127 -5.23 -2.07 -6.43
C ALA A 127 -6.70 -2.46 -6.68
N GLY A 128 -7.07 -2.80 -7.92
CA GLY A 128 -8.42 -3.23 -8.27
C GLY A 128 -8.82 -4.54 -7.57
N TRP A 129 -7.90 -5.52 -7.50
CA TRP A 129 -8.11 -6.75 -6.75
C TRP A 129 -8.31 -6.47 -5.26
N TRP A 130 -7.47 -5.64 -4.65
CA TRP A 130 -7.57 -5.30 -3.23
C TRP A 130 -8.90 -4.63 -2.93
N TRP A 131 -9.28 -3.63 -3.75
CA TRP A 131 -10.56 -2.93 -3.68
C TRP A 131 -11.76 -3.88 -3.74
N HIS A 132 -11.74 -4.80 -4.72
CA HIS A 132 -12.78 -5.80 -4.91
C HIS A 132 -12.88 -6.75 -3.71
N ASN A 133 -11.75 -7.27 -3.24
CA ASN A 133 -11.72 -8.24 -2.14
C ASN A 133 -12.19 -7.65 -0.80
N ARG A 134 -12.11 -6.32 -0.61
CA ARG A 134 -12.66 -5.59 0.55
C ARG A 134 -14.09 -5.08 0.32
N SER A 135 -14.71 -5.41 -0.82
CA SER A 135 -16.06 -4.95 -1.19
C SER A 135 -16.21 -3.43 -1.16
N LEU A 136 -15.18 -2.66 -1.52
CA LEU A 136 -15.21 -1.20 -1.37
C LEU A 136 -16.24 -0.50 -2.26
N ASN A 137 -16.71 -1.16 -3.33
CA ASN A 137 -17.88 -0.71 -4.09
C ASN A 137 -19.12 -0.50 -3.21
N TYR A 138 -19.28 -1.27 -2.12
CA TYR A 138 -20.40 -1.12 -1.18
C TYR A 138 -20.44 0.27 -0.56
N PHE A 139 -19.29 0.80 -0.17
CA PHE A 139 -19.16 2.13 0.43
C PHE A 139 -19.24 3.22 -0.64
N ALA A 140 -18.58 3.03 -1.78
CA ALA A 140 -18.64 3.97 -2.90
C ALA A 140 -20.08 4.15 -3.44
N ASP A 141 -20.88 3.08 -3.45
CA ASP A 141 -22.29 3.14 -3.85
C ASP A 141 -23.16 3.99 -2.90
N ARG A 142 -22.65 4.32 -1.71
CA ARG A 142 -23.31 5.13 -0.68
C ARG A 142 -22.65 6.49 -0.47
N ASP A 143 -21.69 6.86 -1.34
CA ASP A 143 -20.85 8.05 -1.17
C ASP A 143 -20.07 8.09 0.16
N ASP A 144 -19.83 6.93 0.77
CA ASP A 144 -19.15 6.80 2.05
C ASP A 144 -17.62 6.74 1.86
N ILE A 145 -17.07 7.88 1.45
CA ILE A 145 -15.64 8.04 1.15
C ILE A 145 -14.78 7.95 2.41
N ASP A 146 -15.34 8.32 3.55
CA ASP A 146 -14.63 8.27 4.84
C ASP A 146 -14.41 6.84 5.27
N ALA A 147 -15.42 5.97 5.13
CA ALA A 147 -15.25 4.54 5.38
C ALA A 147 -14.21 3.90 4.46
N ILE A 148 -14.20 4.28 3.17
CA ILE A 148 -13.19 3.80 2.23
C ILE A 148 -11.79 4.26 2.66
N SER A 149 -11.65 5.55 2.98
CA SER A 149 -10.39 6.14 3.42
C SER A 149 -9.87 5.46 4.69
N GLY A 150 -10.74 5.24 5.67
CA GLY A 150 -10.43 4.56 6.92
C GLY A 150 -9.98 3.13 6.70
N TYR A 151 -10.66 2.39 5.82
CA TYR A 151 -10.25 1.03 5.50
C TYR A 151 -8.87 1.02 4.83
N ILE A 152 -8.66 1.82 3.78
CA ILE A 152 -7.39 1.83 3.03
C ILE A 152 -6.23 2.26 3.94
N ASN A 153 -6.39 3.34 4.71
CA ASN A 153 -5.30 3.92 5.47
C ASN A 153 -5.07 3.26 6.84
N ARG A 154 -6.13 2.74 7.46
CA ARG A 154 -6.13 2.28 8.87
C ARG A 154 -6.59 0.83 9.05
N GLY A 155 -7.03 0.17 7.98
CA GLY A 155 -7.58 -1.19 8.01
C GLY A 155 -8.97 -1.30 8.63
N ASP A 156 -9.65 -0.17 8.87
CA ASP A 156 -10.92 -0.12 9.58
C ASP A 156 -11.79 1.03 9.05
N PRO A 157 -12.99 0.77 8.51
CA PRO A 157 -13.86 1.81 7.97
C PRO A 157 -14.38 2.79 9.04
N GLY A 158 -14.31 2.45 10.33
CA GLY A 158 -14.71 3.35 11.41
C GLY A 158 -13.65 4.37 11.82
N LYS A 159 -12.47 4.37 11.19
CA LYS A 159 -11.35 5.25 11.58
C LYS A 159 -11.13 6.37 10.58
N THR A 160 -10.96 7.58 11.11
CA THR A 160 -10.47 8.75 10.37
C THR A 160 -9.11 8.47 9.74
N ALA A 161 -9.04 8.64 8.42
CA ALA A 161 -7.82 8.47 7.65
C ALA A 161 -6.93 9.72 7.73
N HIS A 162 -5.63 9.54 7.45
CA HIS A 162 -4.79 10.70 7.16
C HIS A 162 -5.16 11.33 5.81
N GLY A 163 -5.31 12.65 5.82
CA GLY A 163 -5.68 13.48 4.66
C GLY A 163 -7.09 13.23 4.14
N GLU A 164 -8.05 13.08 5.05
CA GLU A 164 -9.43 12.77 4.66
C GLU A 164 -10.05 13.88 3.80
N ASP A 165 -9.76 15.15 4.10
CA ASP A 165 -10.27 16.29 3.33
C ASP A 165 -9.73 16.27 1.89
N GLU A 166 -8.43 16.05 1.71
CA GLU A 166 -7.85 15.95 0.37
C GLU A 166 -8.40 14.75 -0.42
N ARG A 167 -8.73 13.64 0.26
CA ARG A 167 -9.39 12.48 -0.37
C ARG A 167 -10.82 12.78 -0.77
N ARG A 168 -11.57 13.54 0.04
CA ARG A 168 -12.92 14.00 -0.30
C ARG A 168 -12.90 14.96 -1.47
N ASP A 169 -12.02 15.95 -1.47
CA ASP A 169 -11.87 16.91 -2.56
C ASP A 169 -11.51 16.20 -3.87
N ALA A 170 -10.58 15.25 -3.80
CA ALA A 170 -10.23 14.37 -4.91
C ALA A 170 -11.41 13.58 -5.46
N TYR A 171 -12.24 13.03 -4.56
CA TYR A 171 -13.44 12.29 -4.93
C TYR A 171 -14.45 13.19 -5.65
N VAL A 172 -14.78 14.33 -5.06
CA VAL A 172 -15.73 15.30 -5.62
C VAL A 172 -15.28 15.74 -7.01
N HIS A 173 -14.00 16.08 -7.15
CA HIS A 173 -13.45 16.48 -8.44
C HIS A 173 -13.52 15.36 -9.48
N ALA A 174 -13.12 14.13 -9.11
CA ALA A 174 -13.18 12.99 -10.02
C ALA A 174 -14.61 12.65 -10.42
N LEU A 175 -15.57 12.76 -9.49
CA LEU A 175 -16.98 12.50 -9.75
C LEU A 175 -17.56 13.51 -10.75
N GLN A 176 -17.29 14.81 -10.56
CA GLN A 176 -17.70 15.86 -11.49
C GLN A 176 -17.21 15.58 -12.91
N VAL A 177 -15.92 15.23 -13.06
CA VAL A 177 -15.33 14.91 -14.37
C VAL A 177 -15.98 13.68 -15.03
N LEU A 178 -16.36 12.68 -14.23
CA LEU A 178 -16.93 11.43 -14.73
C LEU A 178 -18.44 11.52 -15.02
N GLU A 179 -19.16 12.43 -14.36
CA GLU A 179 -20.60 12.62 -14.55
C GLU A 179 -20.93 13.67 -15.63
N GLY A 180 -20.01 14.61 -15.90
CA GLY A 180 -20.16 15.62 -16.96
C GLY A 180 -20.83 16.91 -16.48
#